data_AF-A0A2N3GB40-F1
#
_entry.id   AF-A0A2N3GB40-F1
#
_cell.length_a   1.000
_cell.length_b   1.000
_cell.length_c   1.000
_cell.angle_alpha   90.00
_cell.angle_beta   90.00
_cell.angle_gamma   90.00
#
_symmetry.space_group_name_H-M   'P 1'
#
loop_
_entity.id
_entity.type
_entity.pdbx_description
1 polymer ?
#
loop_
_entity_poly.entity_id
_entity_poly.type
_entity_poly.pdbx_seq_one_letter_code
_entity_poly.pdbx_strand_id
1 'polypeptide(L)'
;MTRFENDNADTHPAMLELEPDEYAWCQCGRTKTVPWCDGSHEGTGIEPQTFVVQEKSTVAICNCGLTDTPPFCDGSHAEIE
;
A
#
# COMPACT_ATOMS: atom_id res chain seq x y z
N MET A 1 -12.44 2.75 -7.75
CA MET A 1 -11.79 1.55 -8.36
C MET A 1 -10.40 1.31 -7.74
N THR A 2 -9.86 0.08 -7.72
CA THR A 2 -8.51 -0.21 -7.18
C THR A 2 -7.52 -0.56 -8.30
N ARG A 3 -6.21 -0.33 -8.08
CA ARG A 3 -5.12 -0.69 -9.00
C ARG A 3 -4.62 -2.12 -8.80
N PHE A 4 -4.85 -2.71 -7.62
CA PHE A 4 -4.39 -4.05 -7.32
C PHE A 4 -5.21 -5.10 -8.07
N GLU A 5 -4.53 -6.15 -8.54
CA GLU A 5 -5.16 -7.26 -9.26
C GLU A 5 -5.94 -8.22 -8.32
N ASN A 6 -6.04 -7.90 -7.02
CA ASN A 6 -6.50 -8.81 -5.96
C ASN A 6 -7.74 -8.30 -5.20
N ASP A 7 -8.60 -9.24 -4.80
CA ASP A 7 -9.93 -9.00 -4.21
C ASP A 7 -9.93 -8.32 -2.83
N ASN A 8 -8.78 -8.27 -2.12
CA ASN A 8 -8.69 -7.69 -0.78
C ASN A 8 -8.30 -6.19 -0.78
N ALA A 9 -8.05 -5.59 -1.95
CA ALA A 9 -7.87 -4.15 -2.04
C ALA A 9 -9.22 -3.44 -1.89
N ASP A 10 -9.23 -2.33 -1.16
CA ASP A 10 -10.41 -1.47 -0.97
C ASP A 10 -10.15 -0.08 -1.59
N THR A 11 -11.21 0.61 -2.00
CA THR A 11 -11.10 2.01 -2.44
C THR A 11 -10.79 2.94 -1.27
N HIS A 12 -11.12 2.54 -0.04
CA HIS A 12 -10.81 3.30 1.17
C HIS A 12 -9.42 2.94 1.71
N PRO A 13 -8.72 3.90 2.35
CA PRO A 13 -7.43 3.63 2.96
C PRO A 13 -7.52 2.62 4.12
N ALA A 14 -6.44 1.87 4.31
CA ALA A 14 -6.31 0.98 5.45
C ALA A 14 -5.81 1.80 6.66
N MET A 15 -6.65 1.92 7.69
CA MET A 15 -6.25 2.50 8.97
C MET A 15 -5.51 1.45 9.78
N LEU A 16 -4.18 1.54 9.82
CA LEU A 16 -3.32 0.52 10.42
C LEU A 16 -2.58 1.08 11.62
N GLU A 17 -2.56 0.32 12.71
CA GLU A 17 -1.65 0.54 13.82
C GLU A 17 -0.34 -0.22 13.53
N LEU A 18 0.73 0.52 13.28
CA LEU A 18 2.03 -0.04 12.95
C LEU A 18 2.93 0.01 14.19
N GLU A 19 3.70 -1.05 14.39
CA GLU A 19 4.74 -1.13 15.42
C GLU A 19 6.07 -0.59 14.84
N PRO A 20 7.09 -0.33 15.68
CA PRO A 20 8.41 0.04 15.19
C PRO A 20 9.04 -1.09 14.37
N ASP A 21 9.05 -0.95 13.04
CA ASP A 21 9.59 -1.93 12.11
C ASP A 21 9.87 -1.27 10.74
N GLU A 22 10.52 -2.03 9.86
CA GLU A 22 10.59 -1.73 8.44
C GLU A 22 9.43 -2.41 7.70
N TYR A 23 8.69 -1.62 6.92
CA TYR A 23 7.56 -2.08 6.14
C TYR A 23 7.83 -1.89 4.65
N ALA A 24 7.31 -2.81 3.83
CA ALA A 24 7.40 -2.75 2.38
C ALA A 24 5.99 -2.63 1.78
N TRP A 25 5.67 -1.47 1.21
CA TRP A 25 4.40 -1.23 0.52
C TRP A 25 4.46 -1.67 -0.94
N CYS A 26 3.39 -2.29 -1.43
CA CYS A 26 3.36 -2.84 -2.78
C CYS A 26 3.13 -1.76 -3.84
N GLN A 27 4.13 -1.58 -4.72
CA GLN A 27 4.03 -0.70 -5.89
C GLN A 27 3.62 -1.43 -7.18
N CYS A 28 3.73 -2.75 -7.25
CA CYS A 28 3.56 -3.48 -8.51
C CYS A 28 2.11 -3.85 -8.85
N GLY A 29 1.19 -3.78 -7.89
CA GLY A 29 -0.22 -4.16 -8.09
C GLY A 29 -0.52 -5.66 -7.93
N ARG A 30 0.51 -6.51 -7.83
CA ARG A 30 0.37 -7.99 -7.84
C ARG A 30 0.27 -8.66 -6.47
N THR A 31 0.42 -7.90 -5.38
CA THR A 31 0.45 -8.48 -4.02
C THR A 31 -0.88 -9.09 -3.62
N LYS A 32 -0.83 -10.29 -3.04
CA LYS A 32 -2.00 -10.97 -2.45
C LYS A 32 -2.25 -10.54 -1.01
N THR A 33 -1.34 -9.76 -0.43
CA THR A 33 -1.40 -9.26 0.95
C THR A 33 -1.45 -7.74 1.00
N VAL A 34 -2.36 -7.15 0.21
CA VAL A 34 -2.57 -5.69 0.16
C VAL A 34 -2.70 -5.13 1.59
N PRO A 35 -1.98 -4.04 1.96
CA PRO A 35 -1.18 -3.16 1.10
C PRO A 35 0.32 -3.53 0.99
N TRP A 36 0.73 -4.65 1.57
CA TRP A 36 2.14 -5.01 1.74
C TRP A 36 2.70 -5.77 0.56
N CYS A 37 4.01 -5.66 0.35
CA CYS A 37 4.74 -6.48 -0.61
C CYS A 37 4.85 -7.93 -0.10
N ASP A 38 4.54 -8.90 -0.97
CA ASP A 38 4.67 -10.34 -0.70
C ASP A 38 5.70 -11.03 -1.62
N GLY A 39 6.49 -10.26 -2.36
CA GLY A 39 7.43 -10.77 -3.37
C GLY A 39 6.86 -10.91 -4.78
N SER A 40 5.55 -10.76 -5.00
CA SER A 40 4.93 -10.88 -6.34
C SER A 40 5.38 -9.82 -7.36
N HIS A 41 6.25 -8.89 -6.96
CA HIS A 41 6.87 -7.90 -7.82
C HIS A 41 8.00 -8.46 -8.70
N GLU A 42 8.55 -9.64 -8.38
CA GLU A 42 9.61 -10.26 -9.17
C GLU A 42 9.24 -10.37 -10.66
N GLY A 43 10.16 -9.95 -11.52
CA GLY A 43 9.97 -9.93 -12.98
C GLY A 43 9.17 -8.75 -13.53
N THR A 44 8.64 -7.86 -12.68
CA THR A 44 7.96 -6.62 -13.14
C THR A 44 8.92 -5.45 -13.39
N GLY A 45 10.12 -5.49 -12.79
CA GLY A 45 11.04 -4.34 -12.74
C GLY A 45 10.56 -3.20 -11.83
N ILE A 46 9.50 -3.41 -11.05
CA ILE A 46 8.97 -2.47 -10.07
C ILE A 46 9.32 -3.00 -8.68
N GLU A 47 10.02 -2.20 -7.88
CA GLU A 47 10.38 -2.56 -6.51
C GLU A 47 9.35 -2.02 -5.50
N PRO A 48 9.16 -2.67 -4.34
CA PRO A 48 8.31 -2.14 -3.28
C PRO A 48 8.86 -0.84 -2.68
N GLN A 49 7.98 0.00 -2.13
CA GLN A 49 8.40 1.19 -1.41
C GLN A 49 8.61 0.82 0.06
N THR A 50 9.86 0.83 0.51
CA THR A 50 10.18 0.58 1.92
C THR A 50 10.12 1.87 2.73
N PHE A 51 9.75 1.75 4.00
CA PHE A 51 9.77 2.84 4.99
C PHE A 51 9.92 2.27 6.40
N VAL A 52 10.45 3.09 7.31
CA VAL A 52 10.68 2.71 8.70
C VAL A 52 9.72 3.47 9.61
N VAL A 53 9.04 2.74 10.48
CA VAL A 53 8.26 3.27 11.59
C VAL A 53 9.14 3.25 12.83
N GLN A 54 9.37 4.41 13.46
CA GLN A 54 10.26 4.52 14.62
C GLN A 54 9.53 4.29 15.95
N GLU A 55 8.24 4.60 15.99
CA GLU A 55 7.38 4.48 17.16
C GLU A 55 5.99 3.99 16.73
N LYS A 56 5.32 3.28 17.65
CA LYS A 56 3.98 2.76 17.40
C LYS A 56 3.03 3.89 17.02
N SER A 57 2.40 3.80 15.85
CA SER A 57 1.55 4.86 15.33
C SER A 57 0.40 4.34 14.47
N THR A 58 -0.73 5.04 14.52
CA THR A 58 -1.85 4.79 13.60
C THR A 58 -1.70 5.66 12.37
N VAL A 59 -1.66 5.04 11.19
CA VAL A 59 -1.49 5.72 9.90
C VAL A 59 -2.52 5.25 8.89
N ALA A 60 -2.86 6.12 7.94
CA ALA A 60 -3.67 5.78 6.78
C ALA A 60 -2.75 5.32 5.64
N ILE A 61 -2.71 4.02 5.37
CA ILE A 61 -1.94 3.44 4.27
C ILE A 61 -2.81 3.33 3.03
N CYS A 62 -2.24 3.65 1.87
CA CYS A 62 -2.93 3.51 0.60
C CYS A 62 -3.28 2.03 0.34
N ASN A 63 -4.57 1.75 0.20
CA ASN A 63 -5.10 0.41 -0.06
C ASN A 63 -5.66 0.26 -1.48
N CYS A 64 -5.96 1.38 -2.15
CA CYS A 64 -6.43 1.37 -3.54
C CYS A 64 -5.28 1.28 -4.56
N GLY A 65 -4.05 1.62 -4.15
CA GLY A 65 -2.86 1.62 -5.00
C GLY A 65 -2.70 2.84 -5.91
N LEU A 66 -3.49 3.90 -5.74
CA LEU A 66 -3.53 5.07 -6.62
C LEU A 66 -2.87 6.33 -6.03
N THR A 67 -2.21 6.23 -4.87
CA THR A 67 -1.57 7.39 -4.23
C THR A 67 -0.37 7.90 -5.03
N ASP A 68 -0.22 9.21 -5.05
CA ASP A 68 0.99 9.95 -5.47
C ASP A 68 1.96 10.19 -4.31
N THR A 69 1.56 9.89 -3.07
CA THR A 69 2.38 9.96 -1.85
C THR A 69 2.57 8.59 -1.16
N PRO A 70 3.12 7.58 -1.85
CA PRO A 70 3.30 6.26 -1.26
C PRO A 70 4.23 6.33 -0.02
N PRO A 71 3.97 5.52 1.02
CA PRO A 71 2.92 4.49 1.12
C PRO A 71 1.57 5.01 1.66
N PHE A 72 1.47 6.30 1.96
CA PHE A 72 0.34 6.88 2.70
C PHE A 72 -0.84 7.20 1.78
N CYS A 73 -2.02 7.33 2.36
CA CYS A 73 -3.18 7.83 1.62
C CYS A 73 -3.15 9.36 1.49
N ASP A 74 -3.31 9.86 0.27
CA ASP A 74 -3.49 11.27 -0.10
C ASP A 74 -4.93 11.63 -0.51
N GLY A 75 -5.78 10.63 -0.71
CA GLY A 75 -7.16 10.83 -1.16
C GLY A 75 -7.39 10.58 -2.65
N SER A 76 -6.38 10.18 -3.43
CA SER A 76 -6.52 9.91 -4.88
C SER A 76 -7.56 8.84 -5.21
N HIS A 77 -7.98 8.02 -4.23
CA HIS A 77 -9.10 7.10 -4.41
C HIS A 77 -10.44 7.80 -4.70
N ALA A 78 -10.68 8.97 -4.12
CA ALA A 78 -11.95 9.70 -4.22
C ALA A 78 -12.17 10.31 -5.62
N GLU A 79 -11.11 10.49 -6.40
CA GLU A 79 -11.22 11.02 -7.77
C GLU A 79 -11.77 9.99 -8.77
N ILE A 80 -11.82 8.71 -8.37
CA ILE A 80 -12.14 7.58 -9.25
C ILE A 80 -13.15 6.60 -8.62
N GLU A 81 -13.95 7.12 -7.68
CA GLU A 81 -15.15 6.48 -7.12
C GLU A 81 -16.44 6.87 -7.86
#